data_AF-A0A968YCK6-F1
#
_entry.id   AF-A0A968YCK6-F1
#
_cell.length_a   1.000
_cell.length_b   1.000
_cell.length_c   1.000
_cell.angle_alpha   90.00
_cell.angle_beta   90.00
_cell.angle_gamma   90.00
#
_symmetry.space_group_name_H-M   'P 1'
#
loop_
_entity.id
_entity.type
_entity.pdbx_description
1 polymer ?
#
loop_
_entity_poly.entity_id
_entity_poly.type
_entity_poly.pdbx_seq_one_letter_code
_entity_poly.pdbx_strand_id
1 'polypeptide(L)' 'MLAWAQSMISKGIHPIIELSQKTYQRGISLTKKAMREIEKRLERDPLLPKWDILIRPN' A
#
# COMPACT_ATOMS: atom_id res chain seq x y z
N MET A 1 1.55 -17.08 -15.98
CA MET A 1 1.58 -15.61 -15.80
C MET A 1 2.70 -15.11 -14.86
N LEU A 2 3.31 -15.94 -13.99
CA LEU A 2 4.45 -15.53 -13.13
C LEU A 2 5.82 -15.41 -13.83
N ALA A 3 6.00 -16.07 -14.98
CA ALA A 3 7.30 -16.13 -15.67
C ALA A 3 7.86 -14.75 -16.05
N TRP A 4 6.99 -13.81 -16.44
CA TRP A 4 7.39 -12.43 -16.75
C TRP A 4 7.99 -11.71 -15.55
N ALA A 5 7.36 -11.86 -14.38
CA ALA A 5 7.80 -11.15 -13.19
C ALA A 5 9.18 -11.66 -12.73
N GLN A 6 9.44 -12.96 -12.89
CA GLN A 6 10.74 -13.58 -12.57
C GLN A 6 11.84 -13.19 -13.57
N SER A 7 11.49 -12.96 -14.84
CA SER A 7 12.46 -12.53 -15.86
C SER A 7 12.81 -11.05 -15.78
N MET A 8 12.11 -10.26 -14.97
CA MET A 8 12.42 -8.84 -14.76
C MET A 8 13.69 -8.68 -13.93
N ILE A 9 14.42 -7.60 -14.17
CA ILE A 9 15.58 -7.20 -13.38
C ILE A 9 15.19 -5.93 -12.59
N SER A 10 15.25 -6.02 -11.27
CA SER A 10 15.00 -4.88 -10.39
C SER A 10 16.31 -4.46 -9.72
N LYS A 11 16.75 -3.22 -9.96
CA LYS A 11 18.03 -2.69 -9.44
C LYS A 11 19.24 -3.60 -9.75
N GLY A 12 19.24 -4.24 -10.94
CA GLY A 12 20.31 -5.14 -11.37
C GLY A 12 20.23 -6.58 -10.83
N ILE A 13 19.18 -6.92 -10.08
CA ILE A 13 19.03 -8.23 -9.43
C ILE A 13 17.72 -8.89 -9.90
N HIS A 14 17.75 -10.21 -10.09
CA HIS A 14 16.54 -11.00 -10.33
C HIS A 14 15.73 -11.11 -9.04
N PRO A 15 14.44 -10.74 -9.04
CA PRO A 15 13.60 -10.80 -7.86
C PRO A 15 13.26 -12.26 -7.49
N ILE A 16 13.24 -12.55 -6.21
CA ILE A 16 12.63 -13.78 -5.68
C ILE A 16 11.12 -13.54 -5.61
N ILE A 17 10.33 -14.41 -6.26
CA ILE A 17 8.88 -14.25 -6.35
C ILE A 17 8.19 -15.50 -5.84
N GLU A 18 7.34 -15.29 -4.84
CA GLU A 18 6.44 -16.31 -4.30
C GLU A 18 4.99 -15.96 -4.64
N LEU A 19 4.25 -16.95 -5.14
CA LEU A 19 2.82 -16.79 -5.35
C LEU A 19 2.07 -17.06 -4.04
N SER A 20 1.49 -16.03 -3.44
CA SER A 20 0.49 -16.22 -2.41
C SER A 20 -0.84 -16.64 -3.04
N GLN A 21 -1.27 -17.87 -2.76
CA GLN A 21 -2.61 -18.35 -3.11
C GLN A 21 -3.68 -17.94 -2.08
N LYS A 22 -3.28 -17.21 -1.04
CA LYS A 22 -4.20 -16.77 0.01
C LYS A 22 -5.10 -15.69 -0.54
N THR A 23 -6.40 -15.90 -0.42
CA THR A 23 -7.39 -14.85 -0.68
C THR A 23 -7.42 -13.91 0.52
N TYR A 24 -7.15 -12.63 0.30
CA TYR A 24 -7.40 -11.62 1.33
C TYR A 24 -8.89 -11.61 1.67
N GLN A 25 -9.18 -11.50 2.96
CA GLN A 25 -10.56 -11.31 3.39
C GLN A 25 -11.08 -10.01 2.80
N ARG A 26 -12.36 -10.02 2.40
CA ARG A 26 -13.03 -8.82 1.93
C ARG A 26 -13.01 -7.77 3.04
N GLY A 27 -12.30 -6.68 2.81
CA GLY A 27 -12.31 -5.54 3.70
C GLY A 27 -13.70 -4.91 3.83
N ILE A 28 -13.93 -4.23 4.95
CA ILE A 28 -15.13 -3.42 5.15
C ILE A 28 -14.86 -1.96 4.79
N SER A 29 -15.86 -1.29 4.22
CA SER A 29 -15.78 0.15 3.98
C SER A 29 -16.03 0.91 5.28
N LEU A 30 -15.11 1.80 5.65
CA LEU A 30 -15.30 2.69 6.80
C LEU A 30 -16.34 3.76 6.46
N THR A 31 -17.23 4.04 7.42
CA THR A 31 -18.13 5.18 7.32
C THR A 31 -17.34 6.49 7.46
N LYS A 32 -17.87 7.60 6.94
CA LYS A 32 -17.25 8.93 7.09
C LYS A 32 -17.00 9.29 8.56
N LYS A 33 -17.91 8.88 9.46
CA LYS A 33 -17.76 9.12 10.91
C LYS A 33 -16.54 8.39 11.47
N ALA A 34 -16.36 7.13 11.12
CA ALA A 34 -15.22 6.34 11.58
C ALA A 34 -13.89 6.83 10.97
N MET A 35 -13.90 7.29 9.70
CA MET A 35 -12.70 7.81 9.03
C MET A 35 -12.17 9.11 9.66
N ARG A 36 -13.02 9.95 10.23
CA ARG A 36 -12.61 11.26 10.81
C ARG A 36 -11.57 11.13 11.91
N GLU A 37 -11.68 10.14 12.79
CA GLU A 37 -10.71 9.93 13.87
C GLU A 37 -9.35 9.47 13.34
N ILE A 38 -9.35 8.70 12.24
CA ILE A 38 -8.11 8.29 11.57
C ILE A 38 -7.46 9.51 10.91
N GLU A 39 -8.24 10.31 10.19
CA GLU A 39 -7.75 11.46 9.44
C GLU A 39 -7.11 12.53 10.32
N LYS A 40 -7.55 12.69 11.57
CA LYS A 40 -6.90 13.56 12.58
C LYS A 40 -5.45 13.17 12.88
N ARG A 41 -5.10 11.88 12.76
CA ARG A 41 -3.75 11.36 13.01
C ARG A 41 -2.89 11.33 11.76
N LEU A 42 -3.48 11.48 10.58
CA LEU A 42 -2.75 11.45 9.31
C LEU A 42 -2.24 12.86 9.00
N GLU A 43 -0.92 13.00 8.93
CA GLU A 43 -0.29 14.23 8.48
C GLU A 43 -0.24 14.23 6.94
N ARG A 44 -0.85 15.24 6.32
CA ARG A 44 -0.85 15.42 4.85
C ARG A 44 -0.20 16.74 4.48
N ASP A 45 0.56 16.71 3.39
CA ASP A 45 1.09 17.91 2.77
C ASP A 45 0.08 18.46 1.76
N PRO A 46 -0.34 19.74 1.87
CA PRO A 46 -1.29 20.34 0.93
C PRO A 46 -0.78 20.42 -0.52
N LEU A 47 0.53 20.32 -0.75
CA LEU A 47 1.15 20.34 -2.08
C LEU A 47 1.18 18.95 -2.74
N LEU A 48 0.93 17.89 -1.97
CA LEU A 48 0.98 16.53 -2.47
C LEU A 48 -0.41 15.99 -2.84
N PRO A 49 -0.47 14.98 -3.73
CA PRO A 49 -1.70 14.28 -4.05
C PRO A 49 -2.41 13.71 -2.81
N LYS A 50 -3.73 13.51 -2.94
CA LYS A 50 -4.64 13.08 -1.87
C LYS A 50 -4.16 11.87 -1.04
N TRP A 51 -3.40 10.97 -1.66
CA TRP A 51 -3.00 9.70 -1.06
C TRP A 51 -1.62 9.75 -0.40
N ASP A 52 -0.91 10.88 -0.51
CA ASP A 52 0.37 11.10 0.15
C ASP A 52 0.16 11.46 1.63
N ILE A 53 0.84 10.71 2.48
CA ILE A 53 0.74 10.81 3.94
C ILE A 53 2.16 10.74 4.50
N LEU A 54 2.48 11.64 5.43
CA LEU A 54 3.73 11.60 6.17
C LEU A 54 3.62 10.56 7.29
N ILE A 55 4.43 9.50 7.21
CA ILE A 55 4.55 8.49 8.26
C ILE A 55 5.77 8.85 9.11
N ARG A 56 5.55 9.20 10.37
CA ARG A 56 6.62 9.35 11.36
C ARG A 56 6.77 8.04 12.14
N PRO A 57 7.89 7.32 12.01
CA PRO A 57 8.21 6.25 12.93
C PRO A 57 8.56 6.88 14.28
N ASN A 58 7.76 6.59 15.31
CA ASN A 58 8.17 6.80 16.70
C ASN A 58 9.11 5.69 17.13
#